data_AF-A0AAD9URS2-F1
#
_entry.id   AF-A0AAD9URS2-F1
#
_cell.length_a   1.000
_cell.length_b   1.000
_cell.length_c   1.000
_cell.angle_alpha   90.00
_cell.angle_beta   90.00
_cell.angle_gamma   90.00
#
_symmetry.space_group_name_H-M   'P 1'
#
loop_
_entity.id
_entity.type
_entity.pdbx_description
1 polymer ?
#
loop_
_entity_poly.entity_id
_entity_poly.type
_entity_poly.pdbx_seq_one_letter_code
_entity_poly.pdbx_strand_id
1 'polypeptide(L)'
;MVNCLVLGIGYWYYGELSQGKRDRGAPRKRFKDQLKRQLTQAGIDHSEWEALAEDREEWRGTIKTAADNFEEGRKTAAAEKRQGRKDSASQPVTDTTLTCPSCSRACRSRIGLHSHQRACRRASTSSQ
;
A
#
# COMPACT_ATOMS: atom_id res chain seq x y z
N MET A 1 25.22 -44.82 -23.80
CA MET A 1 25.24 -43.49 -24.46
C MET A 1 23.83 -43.28 -24.96
N VAL A 2 22.97 -42.47 -24.32
CA VAL A 2 22.95 -41.02 -24.50
C VAL A 2 22.54 -40.34 -23.18
N ASN A 3 23.35 -39.35 -22.77
CA ASN A 3 23.05 -38.39 -21.71
C ASN A 3 21.88 -37.50 -22.15
N CYS A 4 20.89 -37.30 -21.30
CA CYS A 4 19.92 -36.20 -21.46
C CYS A 4 19.84 -35.40 -20.17
N LEU A 5 20.89 -34.61 -19.94
CA LEU A 5 20.85 -33.43 -19.10
C LEU A 5 20.01 -32.37 -19.82
N VAL A 6 18.80 -32.12 -19.35
CA VAL A 6 18.14 -30.82 -19.55
C VAL A 6 17.71 -30.31 -18.18
N LEU A 7 18.62 -29.54 -17.60
CA LEU A 7 18.32 -28.49 -16.63
C LEU A 7 17.34 -27.53 -17.29
N GLY A 8 16.12 -27.45 -16.77
CA GLY A 8 15.11 -26.52 -17.23
C GLY A 8 14.15 -26.24 -16.10
N ILE A 9 14.56 -25.35 -15.21
CA ILE A 9 13.72 -24.78 -14.14
C ILE A 9 12.57 -24.02 -14.83
N GLY A 10 11.51 -24.76 -15.16
CA GLY A 10 10.29 -24.24 -15.74
C GLY A 10 9.18 -24.23 -14.72
N TYR A 11 9.36 -23.54 -13.58
CA TYR A 11 8.22 -23.20 -12.74
C TYR A 11 7.48 -22.04 -13.41
N TRP A 12 6.64 -22.41 -14.37
CA TRP A 12 5.64 -21.55 -14.97
C TRP A 12 4.66 -21.16 -13.87
N TYR A 13 4.89 -20.02 -13.22
CA TYR A 13 4.02 -19.50 -12.17
C TYR A 13 2.78 -18.86 -12.81
N TYR A 14 1.89 -19.67 -13.37
CA TYR A 14 0.49 -19.29 -13.45
C TYR A 14 -0.18 -19.79 -12.18
N GLY A 15 -0.32 -18.90 -11.20
CA GLY A 15 -1.17 -19.15 -10.04
C GLY A 15 -2.62 -19.19 -10.50
N GLU A 16 -3.16 -20.39 -10.73
CA GLU A 16 -4.61 -20.61 -10.72
C GLU A 16 -5.14 -20.19 -9.35
N LEU A 17 -5.78 -19.02 -9.30
CA LEU A 17 -6.60 -18.63 -8.16
C LEU A 17 -7.93 -19.35 -8.28
N SER A 18 -7.96 -20.65 -7.98
CA SER A 18 -9.18 -21.45 -8.04
C SER A 18 -10.22 -21.01 -7.02
N GLN A 19 -9.80 -20.44 -5.87
CA GLN A 19 -10.69 -19.86 -4.86
C GLN A 19 -10.04 -18.65 -4.18
N GLY A 20 -10.61 -17.47 -4.42
CA GLY A 20 -10.23 -16.24 -3.72
C GLY A 20 -11.26 -15.15 -3.92
N LYS A 21 -12.13 -14.92 -2.93
CA LYS A 21 -13.01 -13.74 -2.90
C LYS A 21 -12.13 -12.53 -2.60
N ARG A 22 -11.82 -11.76 -3.64
CA ARG A 22 -11.18 -10.45 -3.45
C ARG A 22 -12.19 -9.51 -2.81
N ASP A 23 -11.78 -8.79 -1.78
CA ASP A 23 -12.59 -7.67 -1.29
C ASP A 23 -12.79 -6.70 -2.45
N ARG A 24 -14.03 -6.61 -2.93
CA ARG A 24 -14.46 -5.51 -3.78
C ARG A 24 -14.38 -4.29 -2.87
N GLY A 25 -13.33 -3.50 -3.03
CA GLY A 25 -13.12 -2.30 -2.24
C GLY A 25 -14.38 -1.43 -2.20
N ALA A 26 -14.46 -0.54 -1.22
CA ALA A 26 -15.63 0.32 -1.06
C ALA A 26 -15.91 1.15 -2.33
N PRO A 27 -17.19 1.40 -2.66
CA PRO A 27 -17.56 2.31 -3.73
C PRO A 27 -16.88 3.68 -3.57
N ARG A 28 -16.53 4.31 -4.70
CA ARG A 28 -15.99 5.68 -4.67
C ARG A 28 -17.04 6.64 -4.10
N LYS A 29 -16.59 7.64 -3.35
CA LYS A 29 -17.46 8.73 -2.88
C LYS A 29 -18.12 9.43 -4.06
N ARG A 30 -19.34 9.94 -3.84
CA ARG A 30 -20.02 10.79 -4.83
C ARG A 30 -19.20 12.09 -4.99
N PHE A 31 -19.29 12.69 -6.17
CA PHE A 31 -18.60 13.95 -6.49
C PHE A 31 -18.91 15.05 -5.48
N LYS A 32 -20.19 15.22 -5.11
CA LYS A 32 -20.64 16.19 -4.09
C LYS A 32 -19.94 16.01 -2.75
N ASP A 33 -19.83 14.77 -2.27
CA ASP A 33 -19.21 14.47 -0.98
C ASP A 33 -17.69 14.69 -1.03
N GLN A 34 -17.08 14.41 -2.18
CA GLN A 34 -15.68 14.72 -2.43
C GLN A 34 -15.45 16.23 -2.42
N LEU A 35 -16.30 17.01 -3.07
CA LEU A 35 -16.20 18.48 -3.13
C LEU A 35 -16.29 19.10 -1.74
N LYS A 36 -17.32 18.75 -0.96
CA LYS A 36 -17.48 19.23 0.43
C LYS A 36 -16.21 18.98 1.25
N ARG A 37 -15.65 17.78 1.16
CA ARG A 37 -14.39 17.46 1.85
C ARG A 37 -13.22 18.33 1.39
N GLN A 38 -13.09 18.60 0.08
CA GLN A 38 -12.01 19.48 -0.40
C GLN A 38 -12.20 20.91 0.08
N LEU A 39 -13.43 21.44 0.07
CA LEU A 39 -13.72 22.78 0.57
C LEU A 39 -13.35 22.92 2.06
N THR A 40 -13.75 21.97 2.89
CA THR A 40 -13.35 21.95 4.31
C THR A 40 -11.83 21.87 4.48
N GLN A 41 -11.13 21.08 3.64
CA GLN A 41 -9.67 20.99 3.67
C GLN A 41 -8.98 22.28 3.21
N ALA A 42 -9.64 23.07 2.35
CA ALA A 42 -9.18 24.34 1.86
C ALA A 42 -9.57 25.53 2.77
N GLY A 43 -10.28 25.27 3.87
CA GLY A 43 -10.71 26.29 4.84
C GLY A 43 -11.99 27.04 4.47
N ILE A 44 -12.74 26.57 3.47
CA ILE A 44 -14.03 27.16 3.07
C ILE A 44 -15.16 26.33 3.66
N ASP A 45 -16.05 26.96 4.42
CA ASP A 45 -17.27 26.28 4.85
C ASP A 45 -18.27 26.16 3.70
N HIS A 46 -18.85 24.98 3.59
CA HIS A 46 -19.79 24.61 2.55
C HIS A 46 -21.18 25.26 2.68
N SER A 47 -21.50 25.91 3.81
CA SER A 47 -22.76 26.64 3.98
C SER A 47 -22.62 28.11 3.59
N GLU A 48 -21.43 28.69 3.77
CA GLU A 48 -21.14 30.11 3.45
C GLU A 48 -20.66 30.33 2.01
N TRP A 49 -20.30 29.26 1.28
CA TRP A 49 -19.72 29.34 -0.06
C TRP A 49 -20.61 30.03 -1.11
N GLU A 50 -21.95 29.95 -0.97
CA GLU A 50 -22.91 30.59 -1.87
C GLU A 50 -22.96 32.10 -1.64
N ALA A 51 -22.88 32.55 -0.38
CA ALA A 51 -22.82 33.96 -0.04
C ALA A 51 -21.50 34.59 -0.53
N LEU A 52 -20.38 33.88 -0.36
CA LEU A 52 -19.07 34.30 -0.89
C LEU A 52 -19.04 34.36 -2.43
N ALA A 53 -19.93 33.64 -3.11
CA ALA A 53 -20.00 33.64 -4.58
C ALA A 53 -20.83 34.81 -5.14
N GLU A 54 -21.53 35.57 -4.30
CA GLU A 54 -22.30 36.75 -4.70
C GLU A 54 -21.39 37.88 -5.20
N ASP A 55 -20.30 38.15 -4.48
CA ASP A 55 -19.21 39.00 -4.97
C ASP A 55 -18.21 38.16 -5.79
N ARG A 56 -18.17 38.44 -7.09
CA ARG A 56 -17.31 37.70 -8.03
C ARG A 56 -15.82 37.89 -7.78
N GLU A 57 -15.38 39.08 -7.38
CA GLU A 57 -13.96 39.37 -7.15
C GLU A 57 -13.49 38.73 -5.85
N GLU A 58 -14.30 38.85 -4.79
CA GLU A 58 -14.05 38.19 -3.51
C GLU A 58 -14.02 36.66 -3.66
N TRP A 59 -14.96 36.10 -4.43
CA TRP A 59 -15.00 34.68 -4.76
C TRP A 59 -13.71 34.21 -5.43
N ARG A 60 -13.25 34.92 -6.46
CA ARG A 60 -12.03 34.57 -7.20
C ARG A 60 -10.80 34.61 -6.30
N GLY A 61 -10.68 35.65 -5.47
CA GLY A 61 -9.58 35.80 -4.51
C GLY A 61 -9.57 34.65 -3.51
N THR A 62 -10.72 34.39 -2.88
CA THR A 62 -10.88 33.37 -1.85
C THR A 62 -10.58 31.97 -2.39
N ILE A 63 -11.10 31.62 -3.57
CA ILE A 63 -10.86 30.31 -4.18
C ILE A 63 -9.40 30.12 -4.57
N LYS A 64 -8.73 31.16 -5.05
CA LYS A 64 -7.30 31.08 -5.39
C LYS A 64 -6.48 30.79 -4.13
N THR A 65 -6.67 31.58 -3.08
CA THR A 65 -5.97 31.39 -1.80
C THR A 65 -6.28 30.01 -1.20
N ALA A 66 -7.54 29.58 -1.22
CA ALA A 66 -7.95 28.28 -0.71
C ALA A 66 -7.31 27.12 -1.52
N ALA A 67 -7.21 27.26 -2.84
CA ALA A 67 -6.54 26.29 -3.70
C ALA A 67 -5.03 26.21 -3.41
N ASP A 68 -4.36 27.35 -3.26
CA ASP A 68 -2.93 27.42 -2.92
C ASP A 68 -2.66 26.74 -1.56
N ASN A 69 -3.46 27.07 -0.54
CA ASN A 69 -3.37 26.45 0.79
C ASN A 69 -3.62 24.93 0.74
N PHE A 70 -4.60 24.50 -0.05
CA PHE A 70 -4.90 23.08 -0.23
C PHE A 70 -3.74 22.33 -0.90
N GLU A 71 -3.11 22.92 -1.92
CA GLU A 71 -1.95 22.34 -2.56
C GLU A 71 -0.73 22.27 -1.65
N GLU A 72 -0.51 23.32 -0.86
CA GLU A 72 0.56 23.37 0.14
C GLU A 72 0.37 22.25 1.17
N GLY A 73 -0.83 22.14 1.77
CA GLY A 73 -1.17 21.05 2.69
C GLY A 73 -1.00 19.66 2.09
N ARG A 74 -1.32 19.49 0.80
CA ARG A 74 -1.04 18.23 0.08
C ARG A 74 0.46 17.95 -0.07
N LYS A 75 1.26 18.96 -0.37
CA LYS A 75 2.72 18.83 -0.54
C LYS A 75 3.40 18.51 0.78
N THR A 76 3.04 19.19 1.86
CA THR A 76 3.58 18.96 3.22
C THR A 76 3.25 17.55 3.70
N ALA A 77 1.98 17.13 3.65
CA ALA A 77 1.59 15.77 4.03
C ALA A 77 2.31 14.68 3.21
N ALA A 78 2.54 14.92 1.91
CA ALA A 78 3.31 14.02 1.08
C ALA A 78 4.80 14.00 1.48
N ALA A 79 5.38 15.14 1.85
CA ALA A 79 6.75 15.24 2.35
C ALA A 79 6.92 14.52 3.70
N GLU A 80 6.03 14.76 4.66
CA GLU A 80 5.99 14.07 5.96
C GLU A 80 5.89 12.56 5.80
N LYS A 81 4.99 12.08 4.92
CA LYS A 81 4.86 10.65 4.64
C LYS A 81 6.13 10.06 4.01
N ARG A 82 6.82 10.80 3.15
CA ARG A 82 8.11 10.38 2.59
C ARG A 82 9.18 10.34 3.68
N GLN A 83 9.20 11.33 4.58
CA GLN A 83 10.15 11.39 5.67
C GLN A 83 9.94 10.23 6.65
N GLY A 84 8.70 9.97 7.08
CA GLY A 84 8.40 8.83 7.95
C GLY A 84 8.78 7.48 7.36
N ARG A 85 8.77 7.32 6.03
CA ARG A 85 9.31 6.11 5.36
C ARG A 85 10.84 6.04 5.45
N LYS A 86 11.54 7.16 5.31
CA LYS A 86 13.00 7.21 5.47
C LYS A 86 13.38 6.88 6.91
N ASP A 87 12.70 7.50 7.88
CA ASP A 87 12.96 7.29 9.30
C ASP A 87 12.71 5.82 9.68
N SER A 88 11.62 5.23 9.18
CA SER A 88 11.32 3.79 9.33
C SER A 88 12.39 2.91 8.70
N ALA A 89 12.92 3.28 7.54
CA ALA A 89 13.98 2.52 6.86
C ALA A 89 15.35 2.66 7.56
N SER A 90 15.60 3.77 8.24
CA SER A 90 16.81 3.98 9.04
C SER A 90 16.78 3.30 10.40
N GLN A 91 15.61 2.79 10.83
CA GLN A 91 15.55 2.05 12.09
C GLN A 91 16.37 0.76 11.99
N PRO A 92 17.18 0.44 13.01
CA PRO A 92 18.01 -0.75 13.01
C PRO A 92 17.11 -1.99 12.89
N VAL A 93 17.34 -2.78 11.84
CA VAL A 93 16.67 -4.06 11.65
C VAL A 93 17.12 -4.97 12.78
N THR A 94 16.23 -5.35 13.68
CA THR A 94 16.53 -6.38 14.68
C THR A 94 16.89 -7.67 13.93
N ASP A 95 18.10 -8.19 14.13
CA ASP A 95 18.55 -9.46 13.56
C ASP A 95 17.74 -10.61 14.16
N THR A 96 16.53 -10.77 13.66
CA THR A 96 15.61 -11.84 14.02
C THR A 96 15.88 -12.94 13.02
N THR A 97 16.93 -13.71 13.26
CA THR A 97 17.11 -14.98 12.56
C THR A 97 15.91 -15.87 12.92
N LEU A 98 15.01 -16.08 11.95
CA LEU A 98 13.79 -16.84 12.15
C LEU A 98 14.02 -18.28 11.73
N THR A 99 13.95 -19.22 12.67
CA THR A 99 14.22 -20.63 12.41
C THR A 99 12.94 -21.40 12.06
N CYS A 100 13.08 -22.37 11.14
CA CYS A 100 12.01 -23.30 10.83
C CYS A 100 11.88 -24.36 11.93
N PRO A 101 10.69 -24.59 12.52
CA PRO A 101 10.51 -25.62 13.56
C PRO A 101 10.69 -27.05 13.03
N SER A 102 10.55 -27.28 11.72
CA SER A 102 10.59 -28.63 11.13
C SER A 102 11.96 -29.08 10.65
N CYS A 103 12.84 -28.15 10.25
CA CYS A 103 14.17 -28.50 9.72
C CYS A 103 15.28 -27.56 10.23
N SER A 104 14.99 -26.77 11.27
CA SER A 104 15.88 -25.80 11.94
C SER A 104 16.59 -24.80 11.02
N ARG A 105 16.16 -24.65 9.76
CA ARG A 105 16.79 -23.73 8.80
C ARG A 105 16.53 -22.28 9.20
N ALA A 106 17.61 -21.50 9.30
CA ALA A 106 17.56 -20.06 9.50
C ALA A 106 17.01 -19.33 8.25
N CYS A 107 15.99 -18.51 8.45
CA CYS A 107 15.37 -17.68 7.42
C CYS A 107 15.58 -16.20 7.76
N ARG A 108 15.97 -15.41 6.75
CA ARG A 108 16.26 -13.96 6.90
C ARG A 108 15.04 -13.06 6.96
N SER A 109 13.83 -13.59 6.73
CA SER A 109 12.59 -12.82 6.79
C SER A 109 11.41 -13.69 7.16
N ARG A 110 10.37 -13.08 7.73
CA ARG A 110 9.14 -13.77 8.14
C ARG A 110 8.37 -14.35 6.95
N ILE A 111 8.39 -13.65 5.82
CA ILE A 111 7.83 -14.14 4.55
C ILE A 111 8.63 -15.34 4.04
N GLY A 112 9.96 -15.28 4.11
CA GLY A 112 10.85 -16.37 3.76
C GLY A 112 10.59 -17.63 4.60
N LEU A 113 10.46 -17.47 5.93
CA LEU A 113 10.08 -18.55 6.84
C LEU A 113 8.72 -19.16 6.45
N HIS A 114 7.69 -18.34 6.24
CA HIS A 114 6.36 -18.83 5.91
C HIS A 114 6.33 -19.60 4.58
N SER A 115 7.06 -19.12 3.56
CA SER A 115 7.19 -19.84 2.29
C SER A 115 7.94 -21.16 2.46
N HIS A 116 9.04 -21.13 3.21
CA HIS A 116 9.84 -22.31 3.50
C HIS A 116 9.05 -23.35 4.30
N GLN A 117 8.27 -22.96 5.30
CA GLN A 117 7.41 -23.86 6.07
C GLN A 117 6.40 -24.60 5.19
N ARG A 118 5.86 -23.97 4.14
CA ARG A 118 4.95 -24.65 3.19
C ARG A 118 5.66 -25.74 2.39
N ALA A 119 6.89 -25.49 1.95
CA ALA A 119 7.69 -26.48 1.24
C ALA A 119 8.18 -27.60 2.19
N CYS A 120 8.63 -27.22 3.39
CA CYS A 120 9.15 -28.15 4.39
C CYS A 120 8.08 -29.14 4.87
N ARG A 121 6.85 -28.67 5.09
CA ARG A 121 5.70 -29.53 5.47
C ARG A 121 5.40 -30.62 4.44
N ARG A 122 5.66 -30.37 3.15
CA ARG A 122 5.43 -31.34 2.07
C ARG A 122 6.54 -32.41 1.99
N ALA A 123 7.75 -32.07 2.42
CA ALA A 123 8.88 -33.00 2.45
C ALA A 123 8.87 -33.91 3.70
N SER A 124 8.32 -33.44 4.82
CA SER A 124 8.17 -34.26 6.04
C SER A 124 7.09 -35.34 5.93
N THR A 125 6.16 -35.20 4.98
CA THR A 125 5.04 -36.15 4.77
C THR A 125 5.34 -37.26 3.76
N SER A 126 6.52 -37.29 3.14
CA SER A 126 6.90 -38.31 2.15
C SER A 126 7.81 -39.40 2.70
N SER A 127 7.90 -39.55 4.02
CA SER A 127 8.68 -40.61 4.70
C SER A 127 7.81 -41.52 5.58
N GLN A 128 6.54 -41.71 5.22
CA GLN A 128 5.72 -42.83 5.70
C GLN A 128 5.16 -43.60 4.50
#